data_AF-A0A2N0L3X2-F1
#
_entry.id   AF-A0A2N0L3X2-F1
#
_cell.length_a   1.000
_cell.length_b   1.000
_cell.length_c   1.000
_cell.angle_alpha   90.00
_cell.angle_beta   90.00
_cell.angle_gamma   90.00
#
_symmetry.space_group_name_H-M   'P 1'
#
loop_
_entity.id
_entity.type
_entity.pdbx_description
1 polymer ?
#
loop_
_entity_poly.entity_id
_entity_poly.type
_entity_poly.pdbx_seq_one_letter_code
_entity_poly.pdbx_strand_id
1 'polypeptide(L)'
;MADIELTFTTTPYDRVSPLITGEVKPQGITLRFIKMTAPDNFYQQLKFNRFDVSEMSFSSYLIGRANGWPYRMLPVFHNRGFFYTTLLVRKASGIRSPQDLKGKRIGTAEYQQSAALW
;
A
#
# COMPACT_ATOMS: atom_id res chain seq x y z
N MET A 1 0.48 -3.20 33.10
CA MET A 1 -0.69 -3.58 32.28
C MET A 1 -0.20 -4.59 31.26
N ALA A 2 -1.05 -5.56 30.90
CA ALA A 2 -0.72 -6.47 29.79
C ALA A 2 -0.78 -5.71 28.46
N ASP A 3 0.04 -6.12 27.50
CA ASP A 3 0.01 -5.54 26.15
C ASP A 3 -1.32 -5.85 25.44
N ILE A 4 -1.75 -4.94 24.57
CA ILE A 4 -2.88 -5.21 23.66
C ILE A 4 -2.36 -6.03 22.48
N GLU A 5 -3.04 -7.11 22.15
CA GLU A 5 -2.74 -7.90 20.96
C GLU A 5 -3.50 -7.34 19.75
N LEU A 6 -2.78 -7.04 18.66
CA LEU A 6 -3.36 -6.55 17.41
C LEU A 6 -2.86 -7.39 16.22
N THR A 7 -3.78 -7.75 15.33
CA THR A 7 -3.43 -8.36 14.05
C THR A 7 -2.87 -7.32 13.08
N PHE A 8 -1.78 -7.68 12.42
CA PHE A 8 -1.05 -6.79 11.52
C PHE A 8 -0.72 -7.46 10.19
N THR A 9 -0.95 -6.78 9.07
CA THR A 9 -0.52 -7.26 7.75
C THR A 9 0.08 -6.16 6.89
N THR A 10 1.12 -6.50 6.15
CA THR A 10 1.81 -5.62 5.21
C THR A 10 2.70 -6.48 4.31
N THR A 11 3.03 -5.97 3.13
CA THR A 11 4.18 -6.46 2.40
C THR A 11 5.45 -6.22 3.25
N PRO A 12 6.38 -7.19 3.35
CA PRO A 12 7.55 -7.10 4.23
C PRO A 12 8.65 -6.21 3.62
N TYR A 13 8.40 -4.91 3.56
CA TYR A 13 9.41 -3.93 3.14
C TYR A 13 10.52 -3.76 4.19
N ASP A 14 11.68 -3.31 3.73
CA ASP A 14 12.84 -2.95 4.55
C ASP A 14 12.48 -2.14 5.80
N ARG A 15 11.64 -1.10 5.64
CA ARG A 15 11.24 -0.19 6.72
C ARG A 15 10.30 -0.80 7.75
N VAL A 16 9.66 -1.93 7.44
CA VAL A 16 8.69 -2.59 8.33
C VAL A 16 9.20 -3.94 8.82
N SER A 17 10.26 -4.48 8.19
CA SER A 17 10.91 -5.72 8.58
C SER A 17 11.25 -5.80 10.07
N PRO A 18 11.79 -4.74 10.74
CA PRO A 18 12.09 -4.82 12.17
C PRO A 18 10.86 -5.06 13.07
N LEU A 19 9.67 -4.61 12.65
CA LEU A 19 8.42 -4.91 13.35
C LEU A 19 7.96 -6.35 13.11
N ILE A 20 8.26 -6.91 11.94
CA ILE A 20 7.90 -8.29 11.55
C ILE A 20 8.83 -9.31 12.21
N THR A 21 10.13 -9.01 12.27
CA THR A 21 11.15 -9.87 12.90
C THR A 21 11.17 -9.76 14.42
N GLY A 22 10.52 -8.74 14.98
CA GLY A 22 10.48 -8.48 16.42
C GLY A 22 11.71 -7.76 16.96
N GLU A 23 12.62 -7.31 16.09
CA GLU A 23 13.75 -6.43 16.46
C GLU A 23 13.27 -5.13 17.10
N VAL A 24 12.12 -4.63 16.66
CA VAL A 24 11.43 -3.47 17.25
C VAL A 24 10.04 -3.90 17.69
N LYS A 25 9.69 -3.58 18.94
CA LYS A 25 8.36 -3.79 19.52
C LYS A 25 7.73 -2.44 19.89
N PRO A 26 6.50 -2.13 19.42
CA PRO A 26 5.80 -0.95 19.90
C PRO A 26 5.46 -1.08 21.40
N GLN A 27 5.58 0.01 22.13
CA GLN A 27 5.28 0.02 23.56
C GLN A 27 3.82 -0.35 23.82
N GLY A 28 3.57 -1.33 24.70
CA GLY A 28 2.22 -1.73 25.11
C GLY A 28 1.43 -2.55 24.09
N ILE A 29 2.05 -2.97 22.98
CA ILE A 29 1.38 -3.69 21.89
C ILE A 29 2.16 -4.94 21.52
N THR A 30 1.43 -6.05 21.38
CA THR A 30 1.92 -7.26 20.72
C THR A 30 1.32 -7.34 19.32
N LEU A 31 2.15 -7.23 18.29
CA LEU A 31 1.71 -7.34 16.89
C LEU A 31 1.75 -8.80 16.45
N ARG A 32 0.60 -9.36 16.11
CA ARG A 32 0.48 -10.67 15.46
C ARG A 32 0.53 -10.48 13.95
N PHE A 33 1.70 -10.65 13.36
CA PHE A 33 1.89 -10.52 11.92
C PHE A 33 1.23 -11.67 11.15
N ILE A 34 0.41 -11.32 10.16
CA ILE A 34 -0.22 -12.25 9.22
C ILE A 34 0.37 -11.97 7.85
N LYS A 35 1.17 -12.90 7.34
CA LYS A 35 1.83 -12.78 6.05
C LYS A 35 0.80 -12.78 4.91
N MET A 36 0.59 -11.62 4.33
CA MET A 36 -0.16 -11.43 3.09
C MET A 36 0.29 -10.14 2.43
N THR A 37 0.54 -10.18 1.13
CA THR A 37 1.10 -9.06 0.37
C THR A 37 0.04 -8.34 -0.44
N ALA A 38 0.36 -7.12 -0.87
CA ALA A 38 -0.47 -6.41 -1.83
C ALA A 38 -0.55 -7.17 -3.17
N PRO A 39 -1.71 -7.14 -3.87
CA PRO A 39 -2.96 -6.47 -3.50
C PRO A 39 -3.94 -7.32 -2.67
N ASP A 40 -3.60 -8.59 -2.36
CA ASP A 40 -4.53 -9.50 -1.65
C ASP A 40 -4.90 -8.99 -0.25
N ASN A 41 -3.95 -8.39 0.47
CA ASN A 41 -4.21 -7.77 1.77
C ASN A 41 -5.22 -6.62 1.67
N PHE A 42 -5.17 -5.81 0.61
CA PHE A 42 -6.11 -4.71 0.37
C PHE A 42 -7.51 -5.27 0.16
N TYR A 43 -7.65 -6.30 -0.68
CA TYR A 43 -8.94 -6.94 -0.91
C TYR A 43 -9.53 -7.50 0.39
N GLN A 44 -8.75 -8.27 1.15
CA GLN A 44 -9.20 -8.85 2.41
C GLN A 44 -9.63 -7.78 3.42
N GLN A 45 -8.87 -6.69 3.49
CA GLN A 45 -9.14 -5.62 4.42
C GLN A 45 -10.39 -4.82 4.01
N LEU A 46 -10.51 -4.41 2.75
CA LEU A 46 -11.65 -3.63 2.26
C LEU A 46 -12.96 -4.42 2.27
N LYS A 47 -12.89 -5.72 1.96
CA LYS A 47 -14.08 -6.57 1.86
C LYS A 47 -14.55 -7.12 3.21
N PHE A 48 -13.62 -7.46 4.09
CA PHE A 48 -13.93 -8.23 5.32
C PHE A 48 -13.45 -7.59 6.61
N ASN A 49 -12.81 -6.41 6.58
CA ASN A 49 -12.24 -5.76 7.77
C ASN A 49 -11.32 -6.72 8.56
N ARG A 50 -10.50 -7.48 7.84
CA ARG A 50 -9.84 -8.69 8.34
C ARG A 50 -8.75 -8.45 9.39
N PHE A 51 -8.14 -7.27 9.42
CA PHE A 51 -7.00 -6.93 10.27
C PHE A 51 -7.23 -5.65 11.05
N ASP A 52 -6.73 -5.61 12.30
CA ASP A 52 -6.73 -4.41 13.14
C ASP A 52 -5.84 -3.31 12.53
N VAL A 53 -4.69 -3.73 11.97
CA VAL A 53 -3.75 -2.86 11.28
C VAL A 53 -3.35 -3.49 9.94
N SER A 54 -3.43 -2.73 8.86
CA SER A 54 -3.08 -3.21 7.52
C SER A 54 -2.42 -2.14 6.68
N GLU A 55 -1.47 -2.56 5.84
CA GLU A 55 -1.09 -1.80 4.66
C GLU A 55 -2.32 -1.59 3.77
N MET A 56 -2.48 -0.38 3.23
CA MET A 56 -3.62 -0.02 2.40
C MET A 56 -3.22 0.90 1.26
N SER A 57 -3.80 0.65 0.08
CA SER A 57 -3.75 1.58 -1.05
C SER A 57 -4.39 2.92 -0.69
N PHE A 58 -3.73 4.04 -0.98
CA PHE A 58 -4.20 5.38 -0.61
C PHE A 58 -5.50 5.76 -1.34
N SER A 59 -5.58 5.51 -2.64
CA SER A 59 -6.81 5.64 -3.45
C SER A 59 -7.98 4.86 -2.84
N SER A 60 -7.77 3.57 -2.56
CA SER A 60 -8.82 2.70 -2.04
C SER A 60 -9.24 3.13 -0.64
N TYR A 61 -8.31 3.65 0.18
CA TYR A 61 -8.65 4.28 1.46
C TYR A 61 -9.55 5.50 1.27
N LEU A 62 -9.23 6.42 0.35
CA LEU A 62 -10.04 7.61 0.10
C LEU A 62 -11.46 7.24 -0.35
N ILE A 63 -11.58 6.30 -1.28
CA ILE A 63 -12.88 5.78 -1.73
C ILE A 63 -13.62 5.11 -0.57
N GLY A 64 -12.95 4.26 0.21
CA GLY A 64 -13.52 3.60 1.38
C GLY A 64 -14.02 4.61 2.41
N ARG A 65 -13.22 5.63 2.74
CA ARG A 65 -13.59 6.69 3.70
C ARG A 65 -14.80 7.48 3.25
N ALA A 66 -14.88 7.82 1.96
CA ALA A 66 -16.04 8.50 1.40
C ALA A 66 -17.33 7.66 1.54
N ASN A 67 -17.18 6.32 1.55
CA ASN A 67 -18.27 5.37 1.73
C ASN A 67 -18.46 4.89 3.20
N GLY A 68 -17.86 5.58 4.18
CA GLY A 68 -18.06 5.26 5.60
C GLY A 68 -17.24 4.08 6.13
N TRP A 69 -16.17 3.67 5.43
CA TRP A 69 -15.29 2.62 5.90
C TRP A 69 -14.68 2.97 7.29
N PRO A 70 -14.74 2.07 8.29
CA PRO A 70 -14.55 2.43 9.70
C PRO A 70 -13.08 2.55 10.14
N TYR A 71 -12.14 2.47 9.20
CA TYR A 71 -10.71 2.53 9.50
C TYR A 71 -10.15 3.95 9.42
N ARG A 72 -9.15 4.23 10.26
CA ARG A 72 -8.36 5.47 10.22
C ARG A 72 -6.98 5.16 9.65
N MET A 73 -6.52 5.97 8.70
CA MET A 73 -5.17 5.82 8.15
C MET A 73 -4.17 6.47 9.09
N LEU A 74 -3.07 5.75 9.37
CA LEU A 74 -1.88 6.32 10.01
C LEU A 74 -1.02 7.00 8.93
N PRO A 75 -0.43 8.17 9.19
CA PRO A 75 0.39 8.90 8.21
C PRO A 75 1.80 8.27 8.07
N VAL A 76 1.85 6.97 7.75
CA VAL A 76 3.08 6.16 7.70
C VAL A 76 3.30 5.64 6.27
N PHE A 77 4.14 6.34 5.53
CA PHE A 77 4.49 6.02 4.14
C PHE A 77 5.74 5.13 4.09
N HIS A 78 5.53 3.84 4.31
CA HIS A 78 6.59 2.84 4.47
C HIS A 78 7.02 2.20 3.13
N ASN A 79 6.09 2.03 2.18
CA ASN A 79 6.44 1.73 0.79
C ASN A 79 6.89 3.00 0.07
N ARG A 80 8.16 3.06 -0.31
CA ARG A 80 8.75 4.20 -1.05
C ARG A 80 9.42 3.69 -2.32
N GLY A 81 8.65 3.64 -3.39
CA GLY A 81 9.13 3.36 -4.74
C GLY A 81 8.97 4.57 -5.65
N PHE A 82 9.94 4.81 -6.54
CA PHE A 82 9.81 5.82 -7.58
C PHE A 82 9.10 5.22 -8.79
N PHE A 83 7.76 5.27 -8.79
CA PHE A 83 6.92 4.51 -9.72
C PHE A 83 7.11 4.87 -11.20
N TYR A 84 7.66 6.04 -11.52
CA TYR A 84 7.89 6.44 -12.91
C TYR A 84 8.99 5.63 -13.61
N THR A 85 9.80 4.85 -12.89
CA THR A 85 10.82 3.96 -13.49
C THR A 85 10.24 2.64 -14.00
N THR A 86 9.00 2.30 -13.63
CA THR A 86 8.35 1.03 -14.03
C THR A 86 7.40 1.19 -15.21
N LEU A 87 7.35 2.38 -15.82
CA LEU A 87 6.55 2.62 -17.02
C LEU A 87 7.00 1.74 -18.17
N LEU A 88 6.05 0.98 -18.73
CA LEU A 88 6.28 0.17 -19.92
C LEU A 88 5.75 0.90 -21.14
N VAL A 89 6.56 0.96 -22.18
CA VAL A 89 6.19 1.53 -23.49
C VAL A 89 6.35 0.47 -24.56
N ARG A 90 5.47 0.51 -25.58
CA ARG A 90 5.61 -0.36 -26.75
C ARG A 90 6.94 -0.06 -27.44
N LYS A 91 7.72 -1.09 -27.79
CA LYS A 91 9.03 -0.95 -28.46
C LYS A 91 8.99 -0.07 -29.71
N ALA A 92 7.89 -0.14 -30.47
CA ALA A 92 7.68 0.64 -31.70
C ALA A 92 6.98 2.01 -31.48
N SER A 93 6.82 2.48 -30.23
CA SER A 93 6.11 3.74 -29.92
C SER A 93 6.89 5.01 -30.29
N GLY A 94 8.19 4.90 -30.55
CA GLY A 94 9.08 6.04 -30.77
C GLY A 94 9.48 6.77 -29.48
N ILE A 95 8.99 6.35 -28.31
CA ILE A 95 9.37 6.89 -26.99
C ILE A 95 10.78 6.38 -26.64
N ARG A 96 11.72 7.30 -26.42
CA ARG A 96 13.12 6.99 -26.09
C ARG A 96 13.54 7.58 -24.74
N SER A 97 12.80 8.55 -24.23
CA SER A 97 13.06 9.24 -22.97
C SER A 97 11.75 9.61 -22.25
N PRO A 98 11.77 9.86 -20.93
CA PRO A 98 10.60 10.31 -20.19
C PRO A 98 9.95 11.59 -20.75
N GLN A 99 10.73 12.47 -21.38
CA GLN A 99 10.25 13.73 -21.98
C GLN A 99 9.27 13.48 -23.13
N ASP A 100 9.42 12.37 -23.85
CA ASP A 100 8.54 11.99 -24.97
C ASP A 100 7.13 11.60 -24.49
N LEU A 101 6.94 11.38 -23.18
CA LEU A 101 5.65 11.09 -22.57
C LEU A 101 4.79 12.34 -22.36
N LYS A 102 5.35 13.55 -22.49
CA LYS A 102 4.59 14.80 -22.32
C LYS A 102 3.39 14.84 -23.28
N GLY A 103 2.20 15.06 -22.72
CA GLY A 103 0.94 15.09 -23.47
C GLY A 103 0.45 13.73 -24.00
N LYS A 104 1.13 12.62 -23.70
CA LYS A 104 0.65 11.27 -24.03
C LYS A 104 -0.34 10.80 -22.97
N ARG A 105 -1.22 9.87 -23.38
CA ARG A 105 -2.15 9.19 -22.47
C ARG A 105 -1.43 8.02 -21.81
N ILE A 106 -1.52 7.92 -20.49
CA ILE A 106 -0.98 6.80 -19.70
C ILE A 106 -2.13 5.88 -19.32
N GLY A 107 -1.98 4.58 -19.62
CA GLY A 107 -2.89 3.55 -19.13
C GLY A 107 -2.47 3.07 -17.74
N THR A 108 -3.43 2.82 -16.87
CA THR A 108 -3.23 2.21 -15.55
C THR A 108 -3.91 0.84 -15.51
N ALA A 109 -3.48 -0.03 -14.60
CA ALA A 109 -4.11 -1.35 -14.48
C ALA A 109 -5.56 -1.24 -13.98
N GLU A 110 -5.81 -0.28 -13.10
CA GLU A 110 -7.12 -0.01 -12.51
C GLU A 110 -7.32 1.49 -12.21
N TYR A 111 -8.59 1.90 -12.09
CA TYR A 111 -8.95 3.29 -11.78
C TYR A 111 -8.42 3.73 -10.42
N GLN A 112 -8.38 2.80 -9.46
CA GLN A 112 -7.94 3.05 -8.10
C GLN A 112 -6.43 2.88 -7.92
N GLN A 113 -5.60 2.94 -8.98
CA GLN A 113 -4.17 2.75 -8.79
C GLN A 113 -3.55 3.97 -8.11
N SER A 114 -2.97 3.79 -6.91
CA SER A 114 -2.39 4.90 -6.12
C SER A 114 -1.29 5.67 -6.87
N ALA A 115 -0.53 5.01 -7.75
CA ALA A 115 0.51 5.66 -8.57
C ALA A 115 -0.04 6.65 -9.62
N ALA A 116 -1.35 6.63 -9.88
CA ALA A 116 -2.02 7.51 -10.83
C ALA A 116 -2.83 8.63 -10.16
N LEU A 117 -2.79 8.73 -8.82
CA LEU A 117 -3.31 9.88 -8.09
C LEU A 117 -2.32 11.05 -8.18
N TRP A 118 -2.83 12.23 -8.50
CA TRP A 118 -2.11 13.50 -8.52
C TRP A 118 -2.94 14.55 -7.77
#